data_AF-A0A1Q9YKX7-F1
#
_entry.id   AF-A0A1Q9YKX7-F1
#
_cell.length_a   1.000
_cell.length_b   1.000
_cell.length_c   1.000
_cell.angle_alpha   90.00
_cell.angle_beta   90.00
_cell.angle_gamma   90.00
#
_symmetry.space_group_name_H-M   'P 1'
#
loop_
_entity.id
_entity.type
_entity.pdbx_description
1 polymer ?
#
loop_
_entity_poly.entity_id
_entity_poly.type
_entity_poly.pdbx_seq_one_letter_code
_entity_poly.pdbx_strand_id
1 'polypeptide(L)'
;MNTHHIIDPALRTIVLPMPFHPVMAALGNAVLGSLFSWTRDISGVKLRILPGPPFDIHVFEPQQGAKDSILYFQGGAFYCRPSPYHRKPAGLYALETGCRVYLPDYRAGPYPGPYLDSMTAWKRVTTDGVIPRGFAGDSAGAKACISSQPRAGTCLFCIQPERRWLR
;
A
#
# COMPACT_ATOMS: atom_id res chain seq x y z
N MET A 1 -10.04 -23.50 19.12
CA MET A 1 -11.22 -22.60 19.11
C MET A 1 -11.78 -22.60 17.71
N ASN A 2 -12.98 -23.16 17.53
CA ASN A 2 -13.61 -23.33 16.23
C ASN A 2 -14.31 -22.01 15.87
N THR A 3 -13.62 -21.12 15.16
CA THR A 3 -14.20 -19.86 14.71
C THR A 3 -15.10 -20.13 13.50
N HIS A 4 -16.38 -20.45 13.78
CA HIS A 4 -17.45 -20.42 12.79
C HIS A 4 -17.74 -18.95 12.40
N HIS A 5 -16.81 -18.29 11.72
CA HIS A 5 -17.15 -17.10 10.97
C HIS A 5 -17.95 -17.55 9.76
N ILE A 6 -19.08 -16.89 9.51
CA ILE A 6 -19.82 -17.07 8.25
C ILE A 6 -18.96 -16.44 7.16
N ILE A 7 -18.03 -17.21 6.62
CA ILE A 7 -17.26 -16.83 5.44
C ILE A 7 -18.22 -16.93 4.26
N ASP A 8 -18.41 -15.81 3.56
CA ASP A 8 -19.16 -15.76 2.31
C ASP A 8 -18.71 -16.94 1.42
N PRO A 9 -19.64 -17.76 0.90
CA PRO A 9 -19.30 -18.91 0.07
C PRO A 9 -18.33 -18.58 -1.07
N ALA A 10 -18.41 -17.37 -1.65
CA ALA A 10 -17.52 -16.89 -2.71
C ALA A 10 -16.07 -16.69 -2.25
N LEU A 11 -15.81 -16.51 -0.95
CA LEU A 11 -14.48 -16.28 -0.39
C LEU A 11 -13.79 -17.57 0.08
N ARG A 12 -14.54 -18.65 0.31
CA ARG A 12 -14.01 -19.92 0.86
C ARG A 12 -12.91 -20.56 0.00
N THR A 13 -12.93 -20.35 -1.31
CA THR A 13 -11.94 -20.88 -2.25
C THR A 13 -10.61 -20.12 -2.22
N ILE A 14 -10.58 -18.93 -1.62
CA ILE A 14 -9.43 -18.03 -1.59
C ILE A 14 -8.80 -17.98 -0.19
N VAL A 15 -9.57 -18.26 0.86
CA VAL A 15 -9.07 -18.38 2.24
C VAL A 15 -8.28 -19.68 2.39
N LEU A 16 -7.01 -19.64 2.03
CA LEU A 16 -6.06 -20.71 2.31
C LEU A 16 -5.44 -20.49 3.70
N PRO A 17 -5.33 -21.53 4.55
CA PRO A 17 -4.51 -21.47 5.74
C PRO A 17 -3.03 -21.41 5.32
N MET A 18 -2.50 -20.21 5.11
CA MET A 18 -1.07 -20.04 4.85
C MET A 18 -0.29 -20.02 6.17
N PRO A 19 0.64 -20.95 6.41
CA PRO A 19 1.58 -20.80 7.51
C PRO A 19 2.53 -19.63 7.20
N PHE A 20 2.41 -18.54 7.95
CA PHE A 20 3.28 -17.37 7.79
C PHE A 20 4.66 -17.66 8.42
N HIS A 21 5.66 -17.99 7.58
CA HIS A 21 7.05 -18.16 8.02
C HIS A 21 7.95 -17.07 7.41
N PRO A 22 8.79 -16.34 8.19
CA PRO A 22 9.57 -15.20 7.71
C PRO A 22 10.48 -15.50 6.50
N VAL A 23 11.04 -16.72 6.46
CA VAL A 23 11.88 -17.18 5.34
C VAL A 23 11.07 -17.31 4.03
N MET A 24 9.81 -17.75 4.12
CA MET A 24 8.91 -17.83 2.96
C MET A 24 8.52 -16.45 2.47
N ALA A 25 8.40 -15.46 3.37
CA ALA A 25 8.16 -14.07 2.99
C ALA A 25 9.35 -13.46 2.23
N ALA A 26 10.59 -13.75 2.65
CA ALA A 26 11.79 -13.29 1.96
C ALA A 26 11.92 -13.87 0.55
N LEU A 27 11.69 -15.18 0.38
CA LEU A 27 11.70 -15.84 -0.94
C LEU A 27 10.54 -15.32 -1.82
N GLY A 28 9.37 -15.10 -1.21
CA GLY A 28 8.21 -14.53 -1.88
C GLY A 28 8.47 -13.12 -2.41
N ASN A 29 9.21 -12.27 -1.70
CA ASN A 29 9.46 -10.88 -2.10
C ASN A 29 10.16 -10.75 -3.47
N ALA A 30 11.06 -11.67 -3.82
CA ALA A 30 11.72 -11.66 -5.13
C ALA A 30 10.75 -12.01 -6.27
N VAL A 31 9.91 -13.02 -6.06
CA VAL A 31 8.86 -13.42 -7.01
C VAL A 31 7.80 -12.33 -7.14
N LEU A 32 7.40 -11.73 -6.03
CA LEU A 32 6.41 -10.66 -5.98
C LEU A 32 6.91 -9.39 -6.69
N GLY A 33 8.15 -8.97 -6.47
CA GLY A 33 8.73 -7.82 -7.20
C GLY A 33 8.83 -8.08 -8.72
N SER A 34 9.12 -9.32 -9.12
CA SER A 34 9.22 -9.69 -10.54
C SER A 34 7.86 -9.69 -11.22
N LEU A 35 6.83 -10.26 -10.58
CA LEU A 35 5.46 -10.23 -11.08
C LEU A 35 4.87 -8.81 -11.05
N PHE A 36 5.33 -7.95 -10.12
CA PHE A 36 4.90 -6.56 -10.04
C PHE A 36 5.24 -5.89 -11.37
N SER A 37 6.51 -5.92 -11.80
CA SER A 37 6.97 -5.39 -13.09
C SER A 37 6.21 -5.91 -14.30
N TRP A 38 5.66 -7.13 -14.23
CA TRP A 38 4.97 -7.80 -15.35
C TRP A 38 3.45 -7.61 -15.39
N THR A 39 2.85 -6.99 -14.37
CA THR A 39 1.39 -6.75 -14.39
C THR A 39 1.03 -5.62 -15.35
N ARG A 40 0.02 -5.89 -16.19
CA ARG A 40 -0.52 -4.95 -17.18
C ARG A 40 -1.02 -3.69 -16.48
N ASP A 41 -0.69 -2.55 -17.07
CA ASP A 41 -1.21 -1.25 -16.64
C ASP A 41 -2.73 -1.20 -16.73
N ILE A 42 -3.33 -0.43 -15.83
CA ILE A 42 -4.77 -0.16 -15.87
C ILE A 42 -5.02 0.89 -16.96
N SER A 43 -5.94 0.58 -17.87
CA SER A 43 -6.35 1.53 -18.92
C SER A 43 -6.80 2.85 -18.30
N GLY A 44 -6.35 3.98 -18.88
CA GLY A 44 -6.66 5.32 -18.37
C GLY A 44 -5.73 5.85 -17.27
N VAL A 45 -4.76 5.06 -16.81
CA VAL A 45 -3.73 5.48 -15.84
C VAL A 45 -2.34 5.43 -16.46
N LYS A 46 -1.54 6.46 -16.21
CA LYS A 46 -0.10 6.50 -16.49
C LYS A 46 0.65 6.11 -15.22
N LEU A 47 1.55 5.14 -15.34
CA LEU A 47 2.50 4.79 -14.29
C LEU A 47 3.83 5.49 -14.56
N ARG A 48 4.35 6.21 -13.57
CA ARG A 48 5.75 6.67 -13.54
C ARG A 48 6.41 6.24 -12.24
N ILE A 49 7.74 6.19 -12.24
CA ILE A 49 8.54 5.88 -11.06
C ILE A 49 9.31 7.13 -10.66
N LEU A 50 9.25 7.50 -9.39
CA LEU A 50 10.13 8.49 -8.79
C LEU A 50 11.28 7.76 -8.09
N PRO A 51 12.45 7.63 -8.73
CA PRO A 51 13.57 6.91 -8.15
C PRO A 51 14.15 7.67 -6.96
N GLY A 52 14.72 6.95 -6.00
CA GLY A 52 15.54 7.58 -4.96
C GLY A 52 15.76 6.71 -3.72
N PRO A 53 16.88 6.87 -3.01
CA PRO A 53 17.11 6.11 -1.78
C PRO A 53 16.10 6.47 -0.68
N PRO A 54 15.70 5.52 0.19
CA PRO A 54 16.07 4.10 0.20
C PRO A 54 15.15 3.21 -0.67
N PHE A 55 14.17 3.78 -1.37
CA PHE A 55 13.18 3.05 -2.18
C PHE A 55 12.55 3.93 -3.26
N ASP A 56 12.05 3.31 -4.32
CA ASP A 56 11.32 4.02 -5.36
C ASP A 56 9.86 4.29 -4.96
N ILE A 57 9.25 5.34 -5.54
CA ILE A 57 7.83 5.63 -5.37
C ILE A 57 7.14 5.43 -6.72
N HIS A 58 6.19 4.51 -6.77
CA HIS A 58 5.33 4.32 -7.93
C HIS A 58 4.23 5.38 -7.92
N VAL A 59 4.06 6.08 -9.04
CA VAL A 59 3.09 7.15 -9.16
C VAL A 59 2.10 6.80 -10.25
N PHE A 60 0.84 6.68 -9.85
CA PHE A 60 -0.28 6.40 -10.72
C PHE A 60 -1.03 7.70 -10.94
N GLU A 61 -1.13 8.14 -12.19
CA GLU A 61 -1.80 9.39 -12.54
C GLU A 61 -2.83 9.15 -13.64
N PRO A 62 -4.07 9.66 -13.51
CA PRO A 62 -5.04 9.63 -14.59
C PRO A 62 -4.48 10.26 -15.87
N GLN A 63 -4.78 9.71 -17.03
CA GLN A 63 -4.29 10.26 -18.31
C GLN A 63 -4.70 11.73 -18.53
N GLN A 64 -5.85 12.12 -17.99
CA GLN A 64 -6.42 13.47 -18.02
C GLN A 64 -5.73 14.45 -17.05
N GLY A 65 -4.78 13.97 -16.24
CA GLY A 65 -4.09 14.72 -15.20
C GLY A 65 -4.80 14.65 -13.84
N ALA A 66 -4.08 15.01 -12.79
CA ALA A 66 -4.61 15.08 -11.42
C ALA A 66 -4.29 16.42 -10.76
N LYS A 67 -5.27 16.98 -10.04
CA LYS A 67 -5.11 18.20 -9.23
C LYS A 67 -4.73 17.91 -7.79
N ASP A 68 -5.16 16.77 -7.27
CA ASP A 68 -4.92 16.32 -5.91
C ASP A 68 -4.12 15.01 -5.89
N SER A 69 -3.65 14.62 -4.70
CA SER A 69 -2.91 13.36 -4.54
C SER A 69 -3.29 12.58 -3.30
N ILE A 70 -2.99 11.27 -3.33
CA ILE A 70 -3.18 10.31 -2.25
C ILE A 70 -1.85 9.62 -1.99
N LEU A 71 -1.46 9.51 -0.71
CA LEU A 71 -0.32 8.68 -0.29
C LEU A 71 -0.83 7.31 0.18
N TYR A 72 -0.53 6.26 -0.57
CA TYR A 72 -1.00 4.89 -0.33
C TYR A 72 0.14 3.99 0.13
N PHE A 73 -0.03 3.32 1.28
CA PHE A 73 0.90 2.32 1.80
C PHE A 73 0.29 0.92 1.71
N GLN A 74 0.96 0.02 0.98
CA GLN A 74 0.56 -1.39 0.90
C GLN A 74 0.70 -2.14 2.24
N GLY A 75 -0.02 -3.25 2.41
CA GLY A 75 0.03 -4.10 3.59
C GLY A 75 1.19 -5.10 3.63
N GLY A 76 0.93 -6.34 4.07
CA GLY A 76 1.96 -7.38 4.09
C GLY A 76 2.79 -7.50 5.39
N ALA A 77 2.21 -7.14 6.53
CA ALA A 77 2.81 -7.32 7.86
C ALA A 77 4.19 -6.64 8.06
N PHE A 78 4.55 -5.68 7.21
CA PHE A 78 5.90 -5.09 7.10
C PHE A 78 7.01 -6.02 6.59
N TYR A 79 6.70 -7.28 6.30
CA TYR A 79 7.68 -8.25 5.79
C TYR A 79 7.48 -8.59 4.31
N CYS A 80 6.36 -8.21 3.72
CA CYS A 80 6.10 -8.35 2.29
C CYS A 80 6.24 -7.02 1.57
N ARG A 81 6.96 -7.02 0.45
CA ARG A 81 7.08 -5.90 -0.49
C ARG A 81 5.81 -5.73 -1.33
N PRO A 82 5.62 -4.56 -2.00
CA PRO A 82 4.53 -4.33 -2.92
C PRO A 82 4.51 -5.42 -4.00
N SER A 83 3.53 -6.31 -3.88
CA SER A 83 3.18 -7.31 -4.88
C SER A 83 2.42 -6.68 -6.06
N PRO A 84 2.41 -7.30 -7.28
CA PRO A 84 1.51 -6.96 -8.39
C PRO A 84 0.06 -6.69 -7.97
N TYR A 85 -0.41 -7.36 -6.91
CA TYR A 85 -1.75 -7.17 -6.36
C TYR A 85 -2.02 -5.75 -5.85
N HIS A 86 -1.00 -4.93 -5.57
CA HIS A 86 -1.16 -3.54 -5.13
C HIS A 86 -1.14 -2.51 -6.27
N ARG A 87 -0.73 -2.89 -7.50
CA ARG A 87 -0.84 -2.00 -8.68
C ARG A 87 -2.29 -1.73 -9.05
N LYS A 88 -3.10 -2.79 -9.04
CA LYS A 88 -4.52 -2.70 -9.37
C LYS A 88 -5.30 -1.75 -8.46
N PRO A 89 -5.23 -1.85 -7.12
CA PRO A 89 -5.90 -0.91 -6.24
C PRO A 89 -5.32 0.51 -6.36
N ALA A 90 -4.00 0.68 -6.50
CA ALA A 90 -3.41 2.02 -6.66
C ALA A 90 -3.89 2.72 -7.94
N GLY A 91 -3.94 2.01 -9.07
CA GLY A 91 -4.48 2.57 -10.32
C GLY A 91 -6.00 2.78 -10.27
N LEU A 92 -6.77 1.89 -9.61
CA LEU A 92 -8.20 2.11 -9.39
C LEU A 92 -8.45 3.34 -8.51
N TYR A 93 -7.69 3.53 -7.44
CA TYR A 93 -7.75 4.74 -6.63
C TYR A 93 -7.47 5.97 -7.50
N ALA A 94 -6.47 5.92 -8.39
CA ALA A 94 -6.19 7.04 -9.28
C ALA A 94 -7.37 7.34 -10.22
N LEU A 95 -7.96 6.31 -10.86
CA LEU A 95 -9.10 6.46 -11.76
C LEU A 95 -10.36 6.99 -11.06
N GLU A 96 -10.79 6.31 -9.99
CA GLU A 96 -12.07 6.58 -9.33
C GLU A 96 -12.05 7.91 -8.57
N THR A 97 -10.88 8.32 -8.07
CA THR A 97 -10.76 9.59 -7.32
C THR A 97 -10.29 10.76 -8.17
N GLY A 98 -9.80 10.52 -9.40
CA GLY A 98 -9.11 11.52 -10.21
C GLY A 98 -7.82 12.07 -9.59
N CYS A 99 -7.33 11.46 -8.51
CA CYS A 99 -6.13 11.88 -7.80
C CYS A 99 -4.88 11.16 -8.33
N ARG A 100 -3.72 11.79 -8.15
CA ARG A 100 -2.43 11.12 -8.30
C ARG A 100 -2.18 10.25 -7.08
N VAL A 101 -1.88 8.97 -7.27
CA VAL A 101 -1.60 8.05 -6.16
C VAL A 101 -0.10 7.76 -6.09
N TYR A 102 0.49 8.08 -4.94
CA TYR A 102 1.87 7.71 -4.60
C TYR A 102 1.87 6.42 -3.81
N LEU A 103 2.54 5.39 -4.32
CA LEU A 103 2.73 4.09 -3.69
C LEU A 103 4.23 3.85 -3.44
N PRO A 104 4.73 4.08 -2.22
CA PRO A 104 6.14 3.85 -1.87
C PRO A 104 6.47 2.36 -1.80
N ASP A 105 7.58 1.93 -2.42
CA ASP A 105 8.17 0.59 -2.24
C ASP A 105 9.04 0.51 -0.98
N TYR A 106 8.47 0.89 0.17
CA TYR A 106 9.20 0.95 1.43
C TYR A 106 9.82 -0.40 1.80
N ARG A 107 10.95 -0.37 2.50
CA ARG A 107 11.69 -1.60 2.82
C ARG A 107 10.89 -2.48 3.77
N ALA A 108 10.83 -3.77 3.44
CA ALA A 108 10.30 -4.79 4.34
C ALA A 108 11.34 -5.15 5.42
N GLY A 109 10.90 -5.29 6.67
CA GLY A 109 11.77 -5.64 7.79
C GLY A 109 11.19 -5.28 9.17
N PRO A 110 11.97 -5.50 10.23
CA PRO A 110 11.56 -5.15 11.59
C PRO A 110 11.47 -3.62 11.77
N TYR A 111 10.69 -3.22 12.76
CA TYR A 111 10.70 -1.85 13.27
C TYR A 111 12.14 -1.45 13.69
N PRO A 112 12.60 -0.21 13.43
CA PRO A 112 11.86 0.96 12.93
C PRO A 112 11.93 1.19 11.41
N GLY A 113 12.52 0.29 10.62
CA GLY A 113 12.81 0.52 9.19
C GLY A 113 11.60 1.00 8.37
N PRO A 114 10.50 0.22 8.29
CA PRO A 114 9.29 0.59 7.56
C PRO A 114 8.65 1.90 8.05
N TYR A 115 8.75 2.20 9.35
CA TYR A 115 8.23 3.43 9.94
C TYR A 115 9.02 4.67 9.46
N LEU A 116 10.35 4.60 9.49
CA LEU A 116 11.22 5.68 8.98
C LEU A 116 11.05 5.88 7.47
N ASP A 117 10.86 4.79 6.73
CA ASP A 117 10.58 4.84 5.31
C ASP A 117 9.23 5.50 5.01
N SER A 118 8.22 5.29 5.85
CA SER A 118 6.91 5.95 5.74
C SER A 118 7.01 7.47 5.91
N MET A 119 7.80 7.92 6.89
CA MET A 119 8.10 9.35 7.07
C MET A 119 8.92 9.93 5.91
N THR A 120 9.84 9.14 5.35
CA THR A 120 10.65 9.54 4.19
C THR A 120 9.79 9.70 2.94
N ALA A 121 8.84 8.79 2.72
CA ALA A 121 7.88 8.87 1.63
C ALA A 121 7.02 10.14 1.72
N TRP A 122 6.49 10.43 2.92
CA TRP A 122 5.75 11.67 3.18
C TRP A 122 6.57 12.90 2.78
N LYS A 123 7.79 13.04 3.30
CA LYS A 123 8.67 14.18 3.02
C LYS A 123 8.94 14.35 1.52
N ARG A 124 9.19 13.25 0.81
CA ARG A 124 9.46 13.25 -0.63
C ARG A 124 8.25 13.69 -1.44
N VAL A 125 7.05 13.26 -1.05
CA VAL A 125 5.81 13.63 -1.76
C VAL A 125 5.42 15.09 -1.49
N THR A 126 5.76 15.63 -0.32
CA THR A 126 5.41 17.00 0.07
C THR A 126 6.52 18.03 -0.14
N THR A 127 7.63 17.65 -0.81
CA THR A 127 8.79 18.55 -0.97
C THR A 127 8.43 19.85 -1.67
N ASP A 128 7.50 19.81 -2.63
CA ASP A 128 7.05 20.98 -3.39
C ASP A 128 5.94 21.78 -2.68
N GLY A 129 5.68 21.50 -1.39
CA GLY A 129 4.65 22.16 -0.59
C GLY A 129 3.22 21.68 -0.83
N VAL A 130 3.02 20.76 -1.78
CA VAL A 130 1.71 20.13 -2.05
C VAL A 130 1.45 19.03 -1.03
N ILE A 131 0.35 19.14 -0.29
CA ILE A 131 -0.07 18.14 0.70
C ILE A 131 -1.04 17.16 0.04
N PRO A 132 -0.81 15.83 0.14
CA PRO A 132 -1.80 14.82 -0.21
C PRO A 132 -3.16 15.09 0.44
N ARG A 133 -4.21 15.04 -0.37
CA ARG A 133 -5.61 15.21 0.06
C ARG A 133 -6.08 14.06 0.95
N GLY A 134 -5.51 12.89 0.77
CA GLY A 134 -5.83 11.72 1.55
C GLY A 134 -4.65 10.78 1.73
N PHE A 135 -4.78 9.91 2.72
CA PHE A 135 -3.88 8.80 2.92
C PHE A 135 -4.67 7.50 2.91
N ALA A 136 -4.08 6.47 2.29
CA ALA A 136 -4.66 5.14 2.21
C ALA A 136 -3.67 4.11 2.76
N GLY A 137 -4.20 3.04 3.34
CA GLY A 137 -3.38 1.88 3.68
C GLY A 137 -4.19 0.65 4.05
N ASP A 138 -3.63 -0.53 3.79
CA ASP A 138 -4.22 -1.82 4.15
C ASP A 138 -3.34 -2.55 5.17
N SER A 139 -3.96 -3.17 6.17
CA SER A 139 -3.32 -3.93 7.25
C SER A 139 -2.14 -3.23 7.92
N ALA A 140 -0.90 -3.61 7.59
CA ALA A 140 0.31 -2.98 8.13
C ALA A 140 0.57 -1.61 7.50
N GLY A 141 0.20 -1.43 6.23
CA GLY A 141 0.22 -0.17 5.51
C GLY A 141 -0.68 0.89 6.16
N ALA A 142 -1.80 0.49 6.77
CA ALA A 142 -2.62 1.40 7.57
C ALA A 142 -1.86 1.99 8.77
N LYS A 143 -0.96 1.22 9.40
CA LYS A 143 -0.12 1.73 10.50
C LYS A 143 1.00 2.66 9.98
N ALA A 144 1.61 2.32 8.85
CA ALA A 144 2.56 3.19 8.15
C ALA A 144 1.92 4.53 7.78
N CYS A 145 0.70 4.47 7.23
CA CYS A 145 -0.13 5.61 6.88
C CYS A 145 -0.37 6.55 8.08
N ILE A 146 -0.89 6.02 9.20
CA ILE A 146 -1.10 6.78 10.44
C ILE A 146 0.19 7.44 10.94
N SER A 147 1.32 6.75 10.85
CA SER A 147 2.61 7.33 11.29
C SER A 147 3.10 8.50 10.44
N SER A 148 2.70 8.53 9.17
CA SER A 148 3.13 9.55 8.21
C SER A 148 2.21 10.78 8.14
N GLN A 149 1.02 10.70 8.73
CA GLN A 149 -0.02 11.71 8.59
C GLN A 149 0.27 12.97 9.45
N PRO A 150 0.17 14.19 8.90
CA PRO A 150 0.13 15.40 9.70
C PRO A 150 -1.21 15.46 10.46
N ARG A 151 -1.22 15.99 11.68
CA ARG A 151 -2.40 16.04 12.57
C ARG A 151 -3.61 16.85 12.05
N ALA A 152 -3.59 17.36 10.81
CA ALA A 152 -4.62 18.23 10.25
C ALA A 152 -5.28 17.66 8.98
N GLY A 153 -6.62 17.60 9.00
CA GLY A 153 -7.50 17.76 7.83
C GLY A 153 -7.48 16.71 6.72
N THR A 154 -6.83 15.56 6.88
CA THR A 154 -6.66 14.58 5.79
C THR A 154 -7.56 13.35 5.95
N CYS A 155 -8.17 12.90 4.84
CA CYS A 155 -9.03 11.72 4.83
C CYS A 155 -8.17 10.45 4.95
N LEU A 156 -8.42 9.65 5.98
CA LEU A 156 -7.71 8.41 6.25
C LEU A 156 -8.59 7.22 5.85
N PHE A 157 -8.17 6.46 4.84
CA PHE A 157 -8.78 5.18 4.49
C PHE A 157 -7.87 4.04 4.94
N CYS A 158 -8.20 3.42 6.07
CA CYS A 158 -7.44 2.32 6.66
C CYS A 158 -8.29 1.05 6.70
N ILE A 159 -7.89 0.03 5.96
CA ILE A 159 -8.45 -1.32 6.13
C ILE A 159 -7.58 -2.04 7.16
N GLN A 160 -7.91 -1.92 8.44
CA GLN A 160 -7.27 -2.73 9.49
C GLN A 160 -8.35 -3.56 10.20
N PRO A 161 -8.21 -4.88 10.36
CA PRO A 161 -9.10 -5.62 11.25
C PRO A 161 -8.95 -5.05 12.67
N GLU A 162 -10.05 -4.56 13.25
CA GLU A 162 -10.05 -4.05 14.62
C GLU A 162 -9.61 -5.14 15.61
N ARG A 163 -8.79 -4.78 16.60
CA ARG A 163 -8.51 -5.61 17.80
C ARG A 163 -9.70 -5.64 18.77
N ARG A 164 -10.94 -5.62 18.29
CA ARG A 164 -12.13 -5.64 19.16
C ARG A 164 -12.56 -7.07 19.56
N TRP A 165 -11.89 -8.08 19.00
CA TRP A 165 -12.26 -9.50 19.10
C TRP A 165 -11.39 -10.33 20.08
N LEU A 166 -10.59 -9.68 20.94
CA LEU A 166 -9.72 -10.35 21.93
C LEU A 166 -10.11 -10.02 23.39
N ARG A 167 -11.41 -9.84 23.67
CA ARG A 167 -11.92 -9.94 25.03
C ARG A 167 -12.76 -11.19 25.17
#